data_AF-A0AA35XL18-F1
#
_entry.id   AF-A0AA35XL18-F1
#
_cell.length_a   1.000
_cell.length_b   1.000
_cell.length_c   1.000
_cell.angle_alpha   90.00
_cell.angle_beta   90.00
_cell.angle_gamma   90.00
#
_symmetry.space_group_name_H-M   'P 1'
#
loop_
_entity.id
_entity.type
_entity.pdbx_description
1 polymer ?
#
loop_
_entity_poly.entity_id
_entity_poly.type
_entity_poly.pdbx_seq_one_letter_code
_entity_poly.pdbx_strand_id
1 'polypeptide(L)'
;MSSGHRRVVRQTTVGVKLDPDTEVLPLIGAKEGIGHAAFCFLDPGDIALVPDPAYPVYGVGTMFAGAESHIMPLYERNGWLPELDAIPADVARAAKVMWLNDYPIHCHHCHRHGGRL
;
A
#
# COMPACT_ATOMS: atom_id res chain seq x y z
N MET A 1 -37.26 19.89 -4.78
CA MET A 1 -35.83 20.27 -4.70
C MET A 1 -35.25 19.53 -3.50
N SER A 2 -34.73 18.32 -3.61
CA SER A 2 -33.37 18.01 -4.06
C SER A 2 -33.35 16.55 -4.55
N SER A 3 -33.03 16.36 -5.84
CA SER A 3 -32.82 15.03 -6.43
C SER A 3 -31.42 14.57 -6.00
N GLY A 4 -31.36 13.74 -4.95
CA GLY A 4 -30.12 13.13 -4.49
C GLY A 4 -29.58 12.18 -5.56
N HIS A 5 -28.51 12.59 -6.25
CA HIS A 5 -27.72 11.69 -7.07
C HIS A 5 -27.13 10.60 -6.17
N ARG A 6 -27.83 9.47 -6.05
CA ARG A 6 -27.34 8.31 -5.31
C ARG A 6 -26.14 7.76 -6.08
N ARG A 7 -24.92 7.99 -5.57
CA ARG A 7 -23.69 7.43 -6.16
C ARG A 7 -23.78 5.91 -6.09
N VAL A 8 -23.90 5.26 -7.24
CA VAL A 8 -23.95 3.80 -7.32
C VAL A 8 -22.53 3.27 -7.29
N VAL A 9 -22.06 2.86 -6.11
CA VAL A 9 -20.80 2.10 -5.95
C VAL A 9 -21.14 0.62 -6.08
N ARG A 10 -20.61 -0.04 -7.11
CA ARG A 10 -20.85 -1.47 -7.36
C ARG A 10 -19.93 -2.34 -6.49
N GLN A 11 -20.45 -2.86 -5.38
CA GLN A 11 -19.75 -3.83 -4.52
C GLN A 11 -19.81 -5.23 -5.12
N THR A 12 -18.87 -5.57 -6.00
CA THR A 12 -18.88 -6.89 -6.65
C THR A 12 -17.46 -7.41 -6.82
N THR A 13 -16.91 -8.07 -5.80
CA THR A 13 -15.84 -9.11 -5.89
C THR A 13 -15.31 -9.52 -4.52
N VAL A 14 -15.34 -8.63 -3.54
CA VAL A 14 -14.90 -8.88 -2.16
C VAL A 14 -16.09 -8.72 -1.21
N GLY A 15 -16.22 -9.59 -0.19
CA GLY A 15 -17.38 -9.68 0.71
C GLY A 15 -17.51 -8.54 1.74
N VAL A 16 -17.04 -7.33 1.40
CA VAL A 16 -16.99 -6.16 2.29
C VAL A 16 -18.12 -5.19 1.94
N LYS A 17 -18.82 -4.70 2.96
CA LYS A 17 -19.83 -3.64 2.83
C LYS A 17 -19.20 -2.30 3.22
N LEU A 18 -19.34 -1.31 2.35
CA LEU A 18 -18.89 0.07 2.52
C LEU A 18 -20.06 1.06 2.36
N ASP A 19 -20.05 2.13 3.13
CA ASP A 19 -20.93 3.29 2.98
C ASP A 19 -20.40 4.21 1.85
N PRO A 20 -21.17 4.40 0.76
CA PRO A 20 -20.72 5.22 -0.36
C PRO A 20 -20.53 6.70 -0.04
N ASP A 21 -21.13 7.21 1.04
CA ASP A 21 -21.07 8.64 1.39
C ASP A 21 -19.93 8.95 2.39
N THR A 22 -19.44 7.96 3.14
CA THR A 22 -18.43 8.16 4.19
C THR A 22 -17.15 7.34 4.02
N GLU A 23 -17.20 6.21 3.30
CA GLU A 23 -16.09 5.25 3.17
C GLU A 23 -15.58 5.11 1.73
N VAL A 24 -16.17 5.84 0.76
CA VAL A 24 -15.77 5.79 -0.65
C VAL A 24 -15.47 7.19 -1.18
N LEU A 25 -14.22 7.38 -1.60
CA LEU A 25 -13.76 8.60 -2.26
C LEU A 25 -13.36 8.30 -3.72
N PRO A 26 -14.08 8.82 -4.72
CA PRO A 26 -13.66 8.72 -6.12
C PRO A 26 -12.39 9.54 -6.38
N LEU A 27 -11.45 8.98 -7.11
CA LEU A 27 -10.15 9.58 -7.42
C LEU A 27 -9.94 9.63 -8.93
N ILE A 28 -9.07 10.55 -9.39
CA ILE A 28 -8.70 10.66 -10.81
C ILE A 28 -7.71 9.55 -11.22
N GLY A 29 -7.21 8.78 -10.25
CA GLY A 29 -6.52 7.51 -10.47
C GLY A 29 -5.90 6.96 -9.18
N ALA A 30 -5.62 5.66 -9.14
CA ALA A 30 -5.09 4.99 -7.94
C ALA A 30 -3.73 5.56 -7.48
N LYS A 31 -2.86 5.93 -8.42
CA LYS A 31 -1.55 6.53 -8.12
C LYS A 31 -1.68 7.81 -7.29
N GLU A 32 -2.60 8.68 -7.69
CA GLU A 32 -2.83 9.96 -7.04
C GLU A 32 -3.44 9.76 -5.64
N GLY A 33 -4.41 8.84 -5.51
CA GLY A 33 -4.94 8.43 -4.21
C GLY A 33 -3.90 7.90 -3.24
N ILE A 34 -3.04 6.99 -3.68
CA ILE A 34 -1.96 6.42 -2.86
C ILE A 34 -0.99 7.51 -2.42
N GLY A 35 -0.61 8.41 -3.33
CA GLY A 35 0.25 9.55 -3.00
C GLY A 35 -0.40 10.47 -1.96
N HIS A 36 -1.70 10.77 -2.10
CA HIS A 36 -2.41 11.62 -1.16
C HIS A 36 -2.68 10.96 0.19
N ALA A 37 -2.87 9.63 0.22
CA ALA A 37 -3.04 8.89 1.46
C ALA A 37 -1.84 9.06 2.40
N ALA A 38 -0.61 9.21 1.87
CA ALA A 38 0.55 9.52 2.69
C ALA A 38 0.35 10.80 3.53
N PHE A 39 -0.14 11.89 2.92
CA PHE A 39 -0.41 13.14 3.63
C PHE A 39 -1.57 13.06 4.63
N CYS A 40 -2.48 12.09 4.47
CA CYS A 40 -3.60 11.91 5.39
C CYS A 40 -3.19 11.21 6.68
N PHE A 41 -2.11 10.41 6.66
CA PHE A 41 -1.74 9.52 7.76
C PHE A 41 -0.34 9.75 8.33
N LEU A 42 0.48 10.55 7.65
CA LEU A 42 1.87 10.81 8.03
C LEU A 42 2.10 12.29 8.25
N ASP A 43 2.77 12.61 9.35
CA ASP A 43 3.33 13.91 9.65
C ASP A 43 4.87 13.89 9.56
N PRO A 44 5.54 15.06 9.53
CA PRO A 44 6.98 15.12 9.56
C PRO A 44 7.59 14.42 10.79
N GLY A 45 8.50 13.48 10.53
CA GLY A 45 9.15 12.65 11.56
C GLY A 45 8.42 11.35 11.91
N ASP A 46 7.24 11.08 11.33
CA ASP A 46 6.63 9.75 11.41
C ASP A 46 7.40 8.72 10.58
N ILE A 47 7.14 7.44 10.86
CA ILE A 47 7.73 6.32 10.13
C ILE A 47 6.64 5.61 9.30
N ALA A 48 6.95 5.35 8.03
CA ALA A 48 6.18 4.44 7.18
C ALA A 48 7.02 3.19 6.84
N LEU A 49 6.42 2.01 6.99
CA LEU A 49 7.02 0.76 6.56
C LEU A 49 6.80 0.58 5.06
N VAL A 50 7.88 0.49 4.28
CA VAL A 50 7.85 0.41 2.82
C VAL A 50 8.56 -0.87 2.35
N PRO A 51 7.92 -1.75 1.57
CA PRO A 51 8.58 -2.95 1.07
C PRO A 51 9.71 -2.63 0.08
N ASP A 52 10.62 -3.57 -0.16
CA ASP A 52 11.60 -3.51 -1.25
C ASP A 52 11.79 -4.91 -1.86
N PRO A 53 11.42 -5.15 -3.13
CA PRO A 53 10.93 -4.19 -4.13
C PRO A 53 9.51 -3.67 -3.87
N ALA A 54 9.26 -2.41 -4.23
CA ALA A 54 7.96 -1.76 -4.06
C ALA A 54 7.54 -0.86 -5.22
N TYR A 55 6.25 -0.53 -5.25
CA TYR A 55 5.74 0.53 -6.11
C TYR A 55 6.32 1.88 -5.64
N PRO A 56 7.07 2.64 -6.48
CA PRO A 56 7.86 3.79 -6.03
C PRO A 56 7.07 4.90 -5.33
N VAL A 57 5.76 4.98 -5.59
CA VAL A 57 4.89 6.01 -5.02
C VAL A 57 4.77 5.91 -3.50
N TYR A 58 4.96 4.72 -2.91
CA TYR A 58 4.95 4.55 -1.46
C TYR A 58 6.08 5.34 -0.79
N GLY A 59 7.31 5.18 -1.28
CA GLY A 59 8.47 5.91 -0.76
C GLY A 59 8.40 7.40 -1.10
N VAL A 60 8.05 7.75 -2.33
CA VAL A 60 7.97 9.16 -2.77
C VAL A 60 6.88 9.94 -2.02
N GLY A 61 5.70 9.33 -1.80
CA GLY A 61 4.63 9.95 -1.03
C GLY A 61 5.01 10.17 0.44
N THR A 62 5.63 9.16 1.06
CA THR A 62 6.17 9.25 2.43
C THR A 62 7.17 10.39 2.56
N MET A 63 8.13 10.47 1.62
CA MET A 63 9.13 11.54 1.58
C MET A 63 8.48 12.93 1.44
N PHE A 64 7.44 13.08 0.60
CA PHE A 64 6.76 14.36 0.45
C PHE A 64 5.95 14.78 1.68
N ALA A 65 5.44 13.81 2.46
CA ALA A 65 4.80 14.08 3.75
C ALA A 65 5.82 14.48 4.86
N GLY A 66 7.12 14.40 4.58
CA GLY A 66 8.18 14.67 5.56
C GLY A 66 8.45 13.51 6.52
N ALA A 67 7.86 12.34 6.25
CA ALA A 67 8.04 11.13 7.03
C ALA A 67 9.24 10.31 6.52
N GLU A 68 9.72 9.40 7.36
CA GLU A 68 10.83 8.50 7.06
C GLU A 68 10.31 7.13 6.58
N SER A 69 10.92 6.61 5.52
CA SER A 69 10.63 5.26 5.03
C SER A 69 11.56 4.25 5.70
N HIS A 70 11.00 3.34 6.49
CA HIS A 70 11.71 2.16 6.96
C HIS A 70 11.50 1.01 5.98
N ILE A 71 12.60 0.54 5.38
CA ILE A 71 12.56 -0.46 4.32
C ILE A 71 12.34 -1.86 4.91
N MET A 72 11.40 -2.60 4.32
CA MET A 72 11.13 -4.02 4.59
C MET A 72 11.57 -4.85 3.38
N PRO A 73 12.78 -5.44 3.39
CA PRO A 73 13.24 -6.27 2.28
C PRO A 73 12.33 -7.49 2.08
N LEU A 74 11.90 -7.70 0.84
CA LEU A 74 11.13 -8.86 0.42
C LEU A 74 12.06 -9.83 -0.32
N TYR A 75 11.92 -11.11 -0.05
CA TYR A 75 12.78 -12.14 -0.61
C TYR A 75 11.98 -13.19 -1.36
N GLU A 76 12.49 -13.67 -2.48
CA GLU A 76 11.84 -14.76 -3.21
C GLU A 76 11.61 -16.01 -2.33
N ARG A 77 12.56 -16.30 -1.42
CA ARG A 77 12.50 -17.47 -0.52
C ARG A 77 11.25 -17.52 0.36
N ASN A 78 10.67 -16.37 0.69
CA ASN A 78 9.53 -16.25 1.61
C ASN A 78 8.22 -15.95 0.85
N GLY A 79 8.22 -16.16 -0.48
CA GLY A 79 7.08 -15.83 -1.33
C GLY A 79 6.88 -14.32 -1.49
N TRP A 80 7.94 -13.54 -1.28
CA TRP A 80 7.93 -12.07 -1.30
C TRP A 80 7.03 -11.43 -0.25
N LEU A 81 6.86 -12.10 0.89
CA LEU A 81 6.13 -11.59 2.03
C LEU A 81 7.08 -10.83 2.99
N PRO A 82 6.60 -9.76 3.64
CA PRO A 82 7.40 -9.05 4.63
C PRO A 82 7.62 -9.93 5.87
N GLU A 83 8.87 -10.01 6.32
CA GLU A 83 9.24 -10.70 7.57
C GLU A 83 8.96 -9.78 8.75
N LEU A 84 7.75 -9.86 9.34
CA LEU A 84 7.32 -8.94 10.41
C LEU A 84 8.21 -9.00 11.65
N ASP A 85 8.75 -10.18 11.98
CA ASP A 85 9.65 -10.37 13.13
C ASP A 85 11.03 -9.70 12.92
N ALA A 86 11.39 -9.36 11.68
CA ALA A 86 12.63 -8.66 11.37
C ALA A 86 12.53 -7.14 11.60
N ILE A 87 11.32 -6.62 11.79
CA ILE A 87 11.10 -5.18 12.04
C ILE A 87 11.46 -4.88 13.51
N PRO A 88 12.39 -3.94 13.77
CA PRO A 88 12.73 -3.57 15.14
C PRO A 88 11.50 -3.11 15.93
N ALA A 89 11.37 -3.55 17.18
CA ALA A 89 10.15 -3.32 17.97
C ALA A 89 9.89 -1.83 18.25
N ASP A 90 10.94 -1.01 18.33
CA ASP A 90 10.86 0.45 18.42
C ASP A 90 10.29 1.07 17.13
N VAL A 91 10.77 0.61 15.97
CA VAL A 91 10.25 1.02 14.66
C VAL A 91 8.80 0.60 14.50
N ALA A 92 8.45 -0.65 14.82
CA ALA A 92 7.09 -1.17 14.71
C ALA A 92 6.10 -0.38 15.59
N ARG A 93 6.54 0.11 16.75
CA ARG A 93 5.72 0.97 17.63
C ARG A 93 5.59 2.40 17.11
N ALA A 94 6.62 2.93 16.46
CA ALA A 94 6.64 4.28 15.93
C ALA A 94 5.91 4.40 14.57
N ALA A 95 5.89 3.32 13.78
CA ALA A 95 5.30 3.32 12.46
C ALA A 95 3.79 3.62 12.48
N LYS A 96 3.35 4.52 11.59
CA LYS A 96 1.94 4.90 11.42
C LYS A 96 1.26 4.21 10.25
N VAL A 97 2.04 3.90 9.21
CA VAL A 97 1.55 3.32 7.96
C VAL A 97 2.44 2.15 7.57
N MET A 98 1.83 1.08 7.06
CA MET A 98 2.51 -0.02 6.40
C MET A 98 1.95 -0.18 4.99
N TRP A 99 2.81 0.00 3.98
CA TRP A 99 2.44 -0.20 2.60
C TRP A 99 2.51 -1.68 2.25
N LEU A 100 1.37 -2.23 1.81
CA LEU A 100 1.29 -3.59 1.32
C LEU A 100 0.75 -3.58 -0.10
N ASN A 101 1.36 -4.40 -0.94
CA ASN A 101 0.85 -4.70 -2.27
C ASN A 101 0.81 -6.22 -2.42
N ASP A 102 -0.22 -6.82 -1.82
CA ASP A 102 -0.51 -8.25 -2.00
C ASP A 102 -1.26 -8.43 -3.31
N TYR A 103 -0.50 -8.36 -4.38
CA TYR A 103 -0.84 -9.05 -5.62
C TYR A 103 -0.01 -10.33 -5.61
N PRO A 104 -0.42 -11.43 -6.25
CA PRO A 104 0.57 -12.43 -6.63
C PRO A 104 1.63 -11.70 -7.45
N ILE A 105 2.75 -11.38 -6.84
CA ILE A 105 4.00 -11.06 -7.51
C ILE A 105 4.57 -12.36 -8.08
N HIS A 106 3.69 -13.11 -8.76
CA HIS A 106 4.07 -13.88 -9.91
C HIS A 106 4.60 -12.88 -10.94
N CYS A 107 5.90 -12.65 -10.85
CA CYS A 107 6.67 -12.24 -12.00
C CYS A 107 6.39 -13.29 -13.09
N HIS A 108 5.43 -13.00 -13.98
CA HIS A 108 5.13 -13.86 -15.14
C HIS A 108 6.35 -14.06 -16.03
N HIS A 109 7.41 -13.28 -15.82
CA HIS A 109 8.69 -13.38 -16.50
C HIS A 109 9.65 -14.41 -15.88
N CYS A 110 9.57 -14.72 -14.58
CA CYS A 110 10.52 -15.63 -13.92
C CYS A 110 10.28 -17.11 -14.22
N HIS A 111 9.04 -17.53 -14.53
CA HIS A 111 8.77 -18.95 -14.83
C HIS A 111 9.21 -19.41 -16.24
N ARG A 112 9.75 -18.52 -17.09
CA ARG A 112 10.25 -18.94 -18.42
C ARG A 112 11.70 -19.38 -18.47
N HIS A 113 12.50 -19.15 -17.43
CA HIS A 113 13.91 -19.54 -17.45
C HIS A 113 14.36 -20.25 -16.17
N GLY A 114 14.27 -21.57 -16.22
CA GLY A 114 15.28 -22.46 -15.61
C GLY A 114 14.84 -23.10 -14.29
N GLY A 115 14.68 -24.41 -14.15
CA GLY A 115 15.27 -25.44 -15.00
C GLY A 115 16.79 -25.27 -15.08
N ARG A 116 17.47 -25.40 -13.92
CA ARG A 116 18.94 -25.46 -13.76
C ARG A 116 19.71 -24.23 -14.25
N LEU A 117 20.25 -23.47 -13.31
CA LEU A 117 21.70 -23.23 -13.19
C LEU A 117 22.06 -23.17 -11.70
#